data_AF-A0A9C8E2P0-F1
#
_entry.id   AF-A0A9C8E2P0-F1
#
_cell.length_a   1.000
_cell.length_b   1.000
_cell.length_c   1.000
_cell.angle_alpha   90.00
_cell.angle_beta   90.00
_cell.angle_gamma   90.00
#
_symmetry.space_group_name_H-M   'P 1'
#
loop_
_entity.id
_entity.type
_entity.pdbx_description
1 polymer ?
#
loop_
_entity_poly.entity_id
_entity_poly.type
_entity_poly.pdbx_seq_one_letter_code
_entity_poly.pdbx_strand_id
1 'polypeptide(L)'
;MNERLYKSLKWMAIMLTVAWIGWSFYDGFYAQRKPGDKAYFAGNNLFKDGYYERALREYEQALKKNPNHIYALRGKARSLLQLKRYQAALAAFNQAITQVPDFATTYANLGILYDRMGLHEEALADYERALQMDSQLADGPDWLTRFFRLQPEKPPTIADRAQYLREQLAKPPSERLLRQPELDDKQQPYQK
;
A
#
# COMPACT_ATOMS: atom_id res chain seq x y z
N MET A 1 3.78 47.26 40.01
CA MET A 1 2.90 46.84 38.89
C MET A 1 1.49 46.66 39.43
N ASN A 2 0.46 47.29 38.83
CA ASN A 2 -0.92 47.23 39.33
C ASN A 2 -1.54 45.85 39.05
N GLU A 3 -2.32 45.32 39.99
CA GLU A 3 -3.01 44.02 39.91
C GLU A 3 -3.87 43.86 38.64
N ARG A 4 -4.52 44.94 38.18
CA ARG A 4 -5.30 44.93 36.93
C ARG A 4 -4.43 44.69 35.70
N LEU A 5 -3.26 45.32 35.66
CA LEU A 5 -2.29 45.16 34.57
C LEU A 5 -1.68 43.75 34.57
N TYR A 6 -1.39 43.19 35.75
CA TYR A 6 -0.92 41.81 35.84
C TYR A 6 -1.97 40.81 35.35
N LYS A 7 -3.25 40.96 35.74
CA LYS A 7 -4.34 40.10 35.28
C LYS A 7 -4.53 40.17 33.76
N SER A 8 -4.47 41.38 33.17
CA SER A 8 -4.60 41.52 31.71
C SER A 8 -3.43 40.89 30.97
N LEU A 9 -2.19 41.08 31.44
CA LEU A 9 -1.01 40.45 30.86
C LEU A 9 -1.05 38.92 30.97
N LYS A 10 -1.53 38.38 32.10
CA LYS A 10 -1.72 36.93 32.28
C LYS A 10 -2.71 36.35 31.28
N TRP A 11 -3.87 36.99 31.10
CA TRP A 11 -4.87 36.55 30.12
C TRP A 11 -4.37 36.65 28.68
N MET A 12 -3.64 37.72 28.37
CA MET A 12 -3.00 37.88 27.05
C MET A 12 -1.98 36.77 26.79
N ALA A 13 -1.15 36.43 27.77
CA ALA A 13 -0.21 35.31 27.67
C ALA A 13 -0.93 33.98 27.42
N ILE A 14 -1.99 33.68 28.18
CA ILE A 14 -2.80 32.46 27.99
C ILE A 14 -3.38 32.40 26.58
N MET A 15 -3.98 33.50 26.09
CA MET A 15 -4.56 33.57 24.75
C MET A 15 -3.52 33.34 23.65
N LEU A 16 -2.34 33.94 23.78
CA LEU A 16 -1.25 33.75 22.83
C LEU A 16 -0.74 32.30 22.83
N THR A 17 -0.64 31.66 24.00
CA THR A 17 -0.25 30.24 24.08
C THR A 17 -1.29 29.33 23.46
N VAL A 18 -2.59 29.55 23.70
CA VAL A 18 -3.67 28.77 23.09
C VAL A 18 -3.71 28.98 21.58
N ALA A 19 -3.54 30.21 21.10
CA ALA A 19 -3.47 30.51 19.67
C ALA A 19 -2.27 29.84 19.00
N TRP A 20 -1.10 29.85 19.65
CA TRP A 20 0.10 29.18 19.15
C TRP A 20 -0.08 27.66 19.09
N ILE A 21 -0.62 27.04 20.15
CA ILE A 21 -0.95 25.59 20.15
C ILE A 21 -1.96 25.29 19.04
N GLY A 22 -3.03 26.07 18.93
CA GLY A 22 -4.05 25.91 17.88
C GLY A 22 -3.46 26.00 16.48
N TRP A 23 -2.56 26.96 16.24
CA TRP A 23 -1.82 27.08 14.98
C TRP A 23 -0.90 25.88 14.75
N SER A 24 -0.13 25.44 15.73
CA SER A 24 0.75 24.27 15.60
C SER A 24 -0.02 22.98 15.29
N PHE A 25 -1.20 22.80 15.88
CA PHE A 25 -2.10 21.69 15.53
C PHE A 25 -2.69 21.86 14.13
N TYR A 26 -3.11 23.06 13.74
CA TYR A 26 -3.61 23.33 12.39
C TYR A 26 -2.53 23.08 11.33
N ASP A 27 -1.34 23.64 11.51
CA ASP A 27 -0.23 23.54 10.58
C ASP A 27 0.33 22.10 10.53
N GLY A 28 0.55 21.48 11.69
CA GLY A 28 1.12 20.14 11.79
C GLY A 28 0.19 19.01 11.35
N PHE A 29 -1.11 19.08 11.66
CA PHE A 29 -2.07 18.01 11.35
C PHE A 29 -2.95 18.28 10.13
N TYR A 30 -3.36 19.54 9.91
CA TYR A 30 -4.38 19.85 8.91
C TYR A 30 -3.81 20.50 7.64
N ALA A 31 -2.74 21.30 7.75
CA ALA A 31 -2.21 22.05 6.61
C ALA A 31 -1.34 21.22 5.65
N GLN A 32 -0.84 20.05 6.05
CA GLN A 32 0.09 19.25 5.23
C GLN A 32 -0.58 18.27 4.24
N ARG A 33 -1.88 18.39 3.95
CA ARG A 33 -2.51 17.54 2.93
C ARG A 33 -2.02 17.93 1.55
N LYS A 34 -1.26 17.03 0.91
CA LYS A 34 -0.78 17.24 -0.45
C LYS A 34 -1.97 17.18 -1.43
N PRO A 35 -1.87 17.87 -2.58
CA PRO A 35 -2.86 17.73 -3.63
C PRO A 35 -3.06 16.24 -3.97
N GLY A 36 -4.32 15.79 -3.99
CA GLY A 36 -4.67 14.40 -4.26
C GLY A 36 -4.91 13.53 -3.03
N ASP A 37 -4.40 13.90 -1.85
CA ASP A 37 -4.48 13.07 -0.63
C ASP A 37 -5.92 12.67 -0.27
N LYS A 38 -6.87 13.62 -0.34
CA LYS A 38 -8.29 13.35 -0.05
C LYS A 38 -8.84 12.21 -0.93
N ALA A 39 -8.55 12.26 -2.23
CA ALA A 39 -9.00 11.24 -3.18
C ALA A 39 -8.22 9.93 -2.97
N TYR A 40 -6.92 10.00 -2.69
CA TYR A 40 -6.13 8.83 -2.32
C TYR A 40 -6.70 8.08 -1.11
N PHE A 41 -7.03 8.79 -0.02
CA PHE A 41 -7.61 8.17 1.17
C PHE A 41 -9.01 7.60 0.91
N ALA A 42 -9.84 8.29 0.11
CA ALA A 42 -11.12 7.76 -0.33
C ALA A 42 -10.95 6.46 -1.15
N GLY A 43 -9.97 6.43 -2.05
CA GLY A 43 -9.60 5.25 -2.82
C GLY A 43 -9.15 4.09 -1.94
N ASN A 44 -8.35 4.35 -0.90
CA ASN A 44 -7.92 3.33 0.06
C ASN A 44 -9.10 2.70 0.82
N ASN A 45 -10.07 3.49 1.23
CA ASN A 45 -11.26 2.97 1.92
C ASN A 45 -12.08 2.09 0.98
N LEU A 46 -12.35 2.58 -0.24
CA LEU A 46 -13.07 1.81 -1.25
C LEU A 46 -12.34 0.52 -1.64
N PHE A 47 -11.01 0.54 -1.70
CA PHE A 47 -10.21 -0.64 -1.98
C PHE A 47 -10.36 -1.69 -0.87
N LYS A 48 -10.31 -1.27 0.40
CA LYS A 48 -10.48 -2.17 1.56
C LYS A 48 -11.87 -2.80 1.57
N ASP A 49 -12.88 -2.04 1.15
CA ASP A 49 -14.27 -2.51 1.04
C ASP A 49 -14.51 -3.37 -0.22
N GLY A 50 -13.50 -3.60 -1.05
CA GLY A 50 -13.59 -4.42 -2.27
C GLY A 50 -14.18 -3.70 -3.49
N TYR A 51 -14.50 -2.40 -3.39
CA TYR A 51 -15.04 -1.60 -4.49
C TYR A 51 -13.94 -1.12 -5.45
N TYR A 52 -13.23 -2.04 -6.11
CA TYR A 52 -12.02 -1.75 -6.87
C TYR A 52 -12.21 -0.76 -8.03
N GLU A 53 -13.33 -0.80 -8.76
CA GLU A 53 -13.63 0.19 -9.81
C GLU A 53 -13.79 1.62 -9.24
N ARG A 54 -14.42 1.74 -8.06
CA ARG A 54 -14.59 3.03 -7.39
C ARG A 54 -13.25 3.52 -6.84
N ALA A 55 -12.48 2.61 -6.23
CA ALA A 55 -11.13 2.90 -5.76
C ALA A 55 -10.23 3.41 -6.88
N LEU A 56 -10.24 2.74 -8.04
CA LEU A 56 -9.50 3.14 -9.24
C LEU A 56 -9.81 4.58 -9.65
N ARG A 57 -11.10 4.95 -9.72
CA ARG A 57 -11.52 6.32 -10.06
C ARG A 57 -11.00 7.35 -9.07
N GLU A 58 -11.02 7.05 -7.78
CA GLU A 58 -10.49 7.95 -6.75
C GLU A 58 -8.96 8.09 -6.83
N TYR A 59 -8.23 7.01 -7.10
CA TYR A 59 -6.79 7.09 -7.34
C TYR A 59 -6.44 7.90 -8.59
N GLU A 60 -7.22 7.76 -9.66
CA GLU A 60 -7.07 8.59 -10.86
C GLU A 60 -7.36 10.07 -10.58
N GLN A 61 -8.37 10.38 -9.76
CA GLN A 61 -8.61 11.75 -9.29
C GLN A 61 -7.42 12.29 -8.47
N ALA A 62 -6.82 11.46 -7.61
CA ALA A 62 -5.64 11.84 -6.86
C ALA A 62 -4.46 12.16 -7.79
N LEU A 63 -4.24 11.31 -8.81
CA LEU A 63 -3.19 11.49 -9.80
C LEU A 63 -3.42 12.68 -10.74
N LYS A 64 -4.67 13.05 -11.02
CA LYS A 64 -4.99 14.30 -11.74
C LYS A 64 -4.55 15.54 -10.95
N LYS A 65 -4.65 15.51 -9.63
CA LYS A 65 -4.23 16.62 -8.75
C LYS A 65 -2.72 16.61 -8.50
N ASN A 66 -2.14 15.42 -8.43
CA ASN A 66 -0.71 15.22 -8.23
C ASN A 66 -0.25 13.98 -9.01
N PRO A 67 0.28 14.15 -10.23
CA PRO A 67 0.72 13.04 -11.08
C PRO A 67 1.83 12.18 -10.49
N ASN A 68 2.58 12.72 -9.53
CA ASN A 68 3.70 12.05 -8.85
C ASN A 68 3.29 11.52 -7.47
N HIS A 69 1.98 11.37 -7.20
CA HIS A 69 1.50 10.81 -5.96
C HIS A 69 1.74 9.29 -5.92
N ILE A 70 2.93 8.89 -5.46
CA ILE A 70 3.39 7.49 -5.46
C ILE A 70 2.38 6.50 -4.85
N TYR A 71 1.75 6.84 -3.72
CA TYR A 71 0.79 5.96 -3.07
C TYR A 71 -0.51 5.78 -3.88
N ALA A 72 -0.97 6.82 -4.57
CA ALA A 72 -2.13 6.75 -5.45
C ALA A 72 -1.82 5.93 -6.71
N LEU A 73 -0.60 6.06 -7.25
CA LEU A 73 -0.16 5.25 -8.38
C LEU A 73 -0.10 3.76 -8.04
N ARG A 74 0.43 3.42 -6.85
CA ARG A 74 0.41 2.05 -6.32
C ARG A 74 -1.01 1.56 -6.04
N GLY A 75 -1.88 2.41 -5.49
CA GLY A 75 -3.29 2.10 -5.27
C GLY A 75 -4.04 1.82 -6.57
N LYS A 76 -3.79 2.62 -7.62
CA LYS A 76 -4.28 2.40 -8.99
C LYS A 76 -3.84 1.04 -9.51
N ALA A 77 -2.54 0.75 -9.46
CA ALA A 77 -1.99 -0.52 -9.93
C ALA A 77 -2.60 -1.74 -9.21
N ARG A 78 -2.73 -1.67 -7.88
CA ARG A 78 -3.38 -2.71 -7.08
C ARG A 78 -4.87 -2.88 -7.43
N SER A 79 -5.58 -1.79 -7.68
CA SER A 79 -6.99 -1.85 -8.10
C SER A 79 -7.13 -2.51 -9.46
N LEU A 80 -6.26 -2.17 -10.41
CA LEU A 80 -6.22 -2.79 -11.74
C LEU A 80 -5.89 -4.29 -11.67
N LEU A 81 -4.97 -4.68 -10.79
CA LEU A 81 -4.65 -6.08 -10.52
C LEU A 81 -5.89 -6.85 -10.03
N GLN A 82 -6.63 -6.32 -9.07
CA GLN A 82 -7.87 -6.94 -8.58
C GLN A 82 -8.97 -7.02 -9.63
N LEU A 83 -9.03 -6.03 -10.53
CA LEU A 83 -9.93 -6.01 -11.69
C LEU A 83 -9.45 -6.90 -12.85
N LYS A 84 -8.36 -7.67 -12.67
CA LYS A 84 -7.74 -8.52 -13.70
C LYS A 84 -7.27 -7.77 -14.96
N ARG A 85 -7.06 -6.45 -14.85
CA ARG A 85 -6.55 -5.58 -15.92
C ARG A 85 -5.02 -5.57 -15.90
N TYR A 86 -4.42 -6.73 -16.13
CA TYR A 86 -3.00 -7.00 -15.82
C TYR A 86 -2.02 -6.08 -16.55
N GLN A 87 -2.20 -5.83 -17.85
CA GLN A 87 -1.30 -4.96 -18.62
C GLN A 87 -1.32 -3.51 -18.12
N ALA A 88 -2.51 -3.01 -17.76
CA ALA A 88 -2.63 -1.67 -17.18
C ALA A 88 -2.05 -1.60 -15.76
N ALA A 89 -2.19 -2.69 -14.98
CA ALA A 89 -1.56 -2.79 -13.66
C ALA A 89 -0.03 -2.78 -13.77
N LEU A 90 0.54 -3.52 -14.74
CA LEU A 90 1.98 -3.57 -15.00
C LEU A 90 2.53 -2.18 -15.33
N ALA A 91 1.89 -1.46 -16.24
CA ALA A 91 2.28 -0.09 -16.58
C ALA A 91 2.26 0.84 -15.36
N ALA A 92 1.23 0.73 -14.51
CA ALA A 92 1.12 1.56 -13.30
C ALA A 92 2.17 1.19 -12.22
N PHE A 93 2.49 -0.10 -12.05
CA PHE A 93 3.56 -0.53 -11.14
C PHE A 93 4.94 -0.11 -11.64
N ASN A 94 5.22 -0.25 -12.94
CA ASN A 94 6.48 0.19 -13.53
C ASN A 94 6.67 1.70 -13.36
N GLN A 95 5.62 2.49 -13.60
CA GLN A 95 5.66 3.93 -13.34
C GLN A 95 5.94 4.23 -11.85
N ALA A 96 5.39 3.45 -10.92
CA ALA A 96 5.65 3.62 -9.49
C ALA A 96 7.11 3.31 -9.14
N ILE A 97 7.68 2.26 -9.72
CA ILE A 97 9.09 1.88 -9.52
C ILE A 97 10.04 2.92 -10.10
N THR A 98 9.73 3.48 -11.28
CA THR A 98 10.53 4.56 -11.85
C THR A 98 10.57 5.79 -10.94
N GLN A 99 9.47 6.09 -10.22
CA GLN A 99 9.44 7.20 -9.28
C GLN A 99 10.14 6.89 -7.95
N VAL A 100 9.90 5.70 -7.39
CA VAL A 100 10.51 5.27 -6.12
C VAL A 100 10.92 3.80 -6.23
N PRO A 101 12.19 3.52 -6.57
CA PRO A 101 12.66 2.17 -6.84
C PRO A 101 12.82 1.34 -5.57
N ASP A 102 12.83 1.95 -4.38
CA ASP A 102 13.16 1.27 -3.12
C ASP A 102 11.93 0.85 -2.30
N PHE A 103 10.76 0.74 -2.93
CA PHE A 103 9.56 0.21 -2.27
C PHE A 103 9.46 -1.31 -2.42
N ALA A 104 9.92 -2.04 -1.41
CA ALA A 104 9.83 -3.51 -1.34
C ALA A 104 8.42 -4.05 -1.62
N THR A 105 7.40 -3.40 -1.03
CA THR A 105 5.98 -3.74 -1.25
C THR A 105 5.49 -3.50 -2.68
N THR A 106 6.18 -2.72 -3.50
CA THR A 106 5.83 -2.59 -4.93
C THR A 106 6.32 -3.82 -5.71
N TYR A 107 7.53 -4.30 -5.47
CA TYR A 107 8.02 -5.55 -6.08
C TYR A 107 7.20 -6.76 -5.64
N ALA A 108 6.82 -6.85 -4.35
CA ALA A 108 5.92 -7.90 -3.88
C ALA A 108 4.60 -7.93 -4.67
N ASN A 109 4.04 -6.75 -4.99
CA ASN A 109 2.82 -6.66 -5.77
C ASN A 109 3.04 -6.94 -7.27
N LEU A 110 4.22 -6.61 -7.83
CA LEU A 110 4.60 -7.04 -9.18
C LEU A 110 4.74 -8.56 -9.27
N GLY A 111 5.35 -9.19 -8.26
CA GLY A 111 5.43 -10.64 -8.20
C GLY A 111 4.04 -11.29 -8.25
N ILE A 112 3.08 -10.76 -7.47
CA ILE A 112 1.67 -11.20 -7.52
C ILE A 112 1.09 -11.00 -8.92
N LEU A 113 1.35 -9.87 -9.56
CA LEU A 113 0.87 -9.58 -10.90
C LEU A 113 1.41 -10.59 -11.92
N TYR A 114 2.73 -10.84 -11.92
CA TYR A 114 3.35 -11.80 -12.82
C TYR A 114 2.86 -13.23 -12.56
N ASP A 115 2.69 -13.61 -11.29
CA ASP A 115 2.14 -14.92 -10.91
C ASP A 115 0.72 -15.11 -11.45
N ARG A 116 -0.14 -14.07 -11.32
CA ARG A 116 -1.49 -14.04 -11.91
C ARG A 116 -1.47 -14.08 -13.45
N MET A 117 -0.42 -13.58 -14.08
CA MET A 117 -0.19 -13.66 -15.53
C MET A 117 0.38 -15.03 -15.96
N GLY A 118 0.86 -15.87 -15.03
CA GLY A 118 1.54 -17.13 -15.33
C GLY A 118 3.03 -17.00 -15.64
N LEU A 119 3.60 -15.81 -15.42
CA LEU A 119 5.01 -15.49 -15.60
C LEU A 119 5.75 -15.80 -14.29
N HIS A 120 5.90 -17.08 -14.00
CA HIS A 120 6.29 -17.57 -12.68
C HIS A 120 7.78 -17.35 -12.35
N GLU A 121 8.65 -17.28 -13.35
CA GLU A 121 10.08 -16.99 -13.16
C GLU A 121 10.27 -15.51 -12.78
N GLU A 122 9.59 -14.62 -13.49
CA GLU A 122 9.55 -13.18 -13.19
C GLU A 122 8.91 -12.91 -11.82
N ALA A 123 7.83 -13.64 -11.51
CA ALA A 123 7.18 -13.56 -10.21
C ALA A 123 8.14 -13.92 -9.07
N LEU A 124 8.87 -15.04 -9.20
CA LEU A 124 9.84 -15.47 -8.20
C LEU A 124 10.95 -14.42 -8.02
N ALA A 125 11.49 -13.87 -9.11
CA ALA A 125 12.53 -12.86 -9.04
C ALA A 125 12.07 -11.60 -8.28
N ASP A 126 10.86 -11.12 -8.56
CA ASP A 126 10.31 -9.95 -7.88
C ASP A 126 9.93 -10.22 -6.41
N TYR A 127 9.47 -11.43 -6.09
CA TYR A 127 9.26 -11.85 -4.71
C TYR A 127 10.57 -11.89 -3.92
N GLU A 128 11.62 -12.50 -4.47
CA GLU A 128 12.94 -12.56 -3.84
C GLU A 128 13.52 -11.17 -3.64
N ARG A 129 13.41 -10.30 -4.66
CA ARG A 129 13.83 -8.91 -4.55
C ARG A 129 13.09 -8.17 -3.44
N ALA A 130 11.77 -8.34 -3.35
CA ALA A 130 10.98 -7.73 -2.29
C ALA A 130 11.44 -8.19 -0.89
N LEU A 131 11.67 -9.49 -0.71
CA LEU A 131 12.09 -10.09 0.56
C LEU A 131 13.52 -9.70 0.95
N GLN A 132 14.42 -9.51 -0.02
CA GLN A 132 15.77 -8.98 0.23
C GLN A 132 15.74 -7.53 0.70
N MET A 133 14.81 -6.72 0.19
CA MET A 133 14.66 -5.31 0.56
C MET A 133 13.98 -5.13 1.92
N ASP A 134 12.97 -5.94 2.22
CA ASP A 134 12.22 -5.90 3.47
C ASP A 134 11.82 -7.32 3.89
N SER A 135 12.59 -7.89 4.82
CA SER A 135 12.36 -9.24 5.31
C SER A 135 11.04 -9.38 6.09
N GLN A 136 10.48 -8.29 6.62
CA GLN A 136 9.20 -8.31 7.32
C GLN A 136 8.03 -8.65 6.38
N LEU A 137 8.23 -8.55 5.07
CA LEU A 137 7.24 -9.02 4.10
C LEU A 137 7.04 -10.53 4.19
N ALA A 138 8.02 -11.30 4.68
CA ALA A 138 7.87 -12.74 4.93
C ALA A 138 6.80 -13.04 6.00
N ASP A 139 6.60 -12.12 6.94
CA ASP A 139 5.73 -12.37 8.09
C ASP A 139 4.25 -12.20 7.75
N GLY A 140 3.92 -11.44 6.71
CA GLY A 140 2.53 -11.14 6.36
C GLY A 140 1.79 -10.36 7.45
N PRO A 141 0.44 -10.38 7.47
CA PRO A 141 -0.32 -9.68 8.50
C PRO A 141 -0.16 -10.34 9.87
N ASP A 142 0.11 -9.52 10.88
CA ASP A 142 0.21 -9.95 12.27
C ASP A 142 -1.14 -10.51 12.78
N TRP A 143 -1.10 -11.21 13.92
CA TRP A 143 -2.28 -11.87 14.48
C TRP A 143 -3.42 -10.90 14.80
N LEU A 144 -3.12 -9.68 15.26
CA LEU A 144 -4.12 -8.68 15.65
C LEU A 144 -4.79 -8.08 14.41
N THR A 145 -4.00 -7.79 13.37
CA THR A 145 -4.51 -7.38 12.06
C THR A 145 -5.45 -8.44 11.48
N ARG A 146 -5.09 -9.72 11.56
CA ARG A 146 -5.95 -10.83 11.10
C ARG A 146 -7.23 -10.96 11.92
N PHE A 147 -7.13 -10.83 13.24
CA PHE A 147 -8.29 -10.84 14.15
C PHE A 147 -9.32 -9.77 13.77
N PHE A 148 -8.90 -8.51 13.59
CA PHE A 148 -9.81 -7.43 13.19
C PHE A 148 -10.41 -7.61 11.79
N ARG A 149 -9.77 -8.39 10.93
CA ARG A 149 -10.25 -8.71 9.58
C ARG A 149 -11.06 -10.01 9.51
N LEU A 150 -11.32 -10.65 10.66
CA LEU A 150 -12.01 -11.94 10.73
C LEU A 150 -11.32 -13.02 9.87
N GLN A 151 -9.99 -13.01 9.83
CA GLN A 151 -9.17 -13.98 9.10
C GLN A 151 -8.60 -15.02 10.09
N PRO A 152 -9.24 -16.19 10.26
CA PRO A 152 -8.79 -17.18 11.23
C PRO A 152 -7.42 -17.78 10.86
N GLU A 153 -7.17 -17.98 9.56
CA GLU A 153 -5.94 -18.54 9.05
C GLU A 153 -5.01 -17.44 8.50
N LYS A 154 -3.70 -17.68 8.58
CA LYS A 154 -2.71 -16.79 7.95
C LYS A 154 -2.79 -17.01 6.42
N PRO A 155 -3.04 -15.97 5.60
CA PRO A 155 -3.00 -16.15 4.16
C PRO A 155 -1.57 -16.50 3.71
N PRO A 156 -1.40 -17.17 2.55
CA PRO A 156 -0.08 -17.43 1.99
C PRO A 156 0.72 -16.13 1.87
N THR A 157 1.92 -16.12 2.43
CA THR A 157 2.82 -14.96 2.38
C THR A 157 3.59 -14.93 1.06
N ILE A 158 4.26 -13.81 0.80
CA ILE A 158 5.21 -13.71 -0.32
C ILE A 158 6.32 -14.74 -0.18
N ALA A 159 6.79 -15.00 1.04
CA ALA A 159 7.82 -16.00 1.30
C ALA A 159 7.32 -17.43 1.01
N ASP A 160 6.10 -17.77 1.47
CA ASP A 160 5.50 -19.09 1.20
C ASP A 160 5.35 -19.31 -0.31
N ARG A 161 4.88 -18.29 -1.04
CA ARG A 161 4.71 -18.40 -2.48
C ARG A 161 6.05 -18.43 -3.23
N ALA A 162 7.02 -17.61 -2.83
CA ALA A 162 8.35 -17.64 -3.43
C ALA A 162 9.04 -18.99 -3.23
N GLN A 163 8.96 -19.57 -2.02
CA GLN A 163 9.49 -20.89 -1.76
C GLN A 163 8.81 -21.96 -2.65
N TYR A 164 7.48 -21.93 -2.73
CA TYR A 164 6.73 -22.85 -3.59
C TYR A 164 7.17 -22.75 -5.05
N LEU A 165 7.25 -21.55 -5.62
CA LEU A 165 7.67 -21.36 -7.01
C LEU A 165 9.12 -21.83 -7.21
N ARG A 166 10.02 -21.57 -6.27
CA ARG A 166 11.41 -22.03 -6.31
C ARG A 166 11.49 -23.56 -6.38
N GLU A 167 10.76 -24.25 -5.52
CA GLU A 167 10.72 -25.72 -5.48
C GLU A 167 10.15 -26.32 -6.78
N GLN A 168 9.12 -25.69 -7.35
CA GLN A 168 8.51 -26.17 -8.59
C GLN A 168 9.37 -25.89 -9.83
N LEU A 169 10.03 -24.73 -9.89
CA LEU A 169 10.91 -24.37 -10.99
C LEU A 169 12.19 -25.21 -11.01
N ALA A 170 12.62 -25.73 -9.86
CA ALA A 170 13.73 -26.69 -9.76
C ALA A 170 13.41 -28.07 -10.37
N LYS A 171 12.13 -28.41 -10.54
CA LYS A 171 11.71 -29.69 -11.16
C LYS A 171 11.79 -29.64 -12.69
N PRO A 172 11.87 -30.80 -13.36
CA PRO A 172 11.70 -30.88 -14.81
C PRO A 172 10.36 -30.26 -15.25
N PRO A 173 10.29 -29.58 -16.41
CA PRO A 173 9.08 -28.90 -16.89
C PRO A 173 7.81 -29.76 -16.89
N SER A 174 7.92 -31.07 -17.12
CA SER A 174 6.80 -32.01 -17.15
C SER A 174 6.17 -32.31 -15.78
N GLU A 175 6.89 -32.05 -14.69
CA GLU A 175 6.47 -32.37 -13.31
C GLU A 175 6.06 -31.12 -12.51
N ARG A 176 6.19 -29.94 -13.10
CA ARG A 176 5.91 -28.68 -12.41
C ARG A 176 4.41 -28.50 -12.24
N LEU A 177 4.00 -28.17 -11.02
CA LEU A 177 2.70 -27.63 -10.72
C LEU A 177 2.93 -26.16 -10.33
N LEU A 178 2.72 -25.23 -11.26
CA LEU A 178 3.01 -23.80 -11.01
C LEU A 178 1.77 -23.00 -10.59
N ARG A 179 0.58 -23.59 -10.75
CA ARG A 179 -0.69 -22.98 -10.34
C ARG A 179 -1.39 -23.85 -9.31
N GLN A 180 -1.88 -23.20 -8.27
CA GLN A 180 -2.77 -23.78 -7.27
C GLN A 180 -3.91 -22.79 -7.07
N PRO A 181 -5.01 -22.90 -7.86
CA PRO A 181 -6.07 -21.89 -7.89
C PRO A 181 -6.56 -21.46 -6.50
N GLU A 182 -6.72 -22.43 -5.59
CA GLU A 182 -7.17 -22.18 -4.22
C GLU A 182 -6.21 -21.32 -3.39
N LEU A 183 -4.90 -21.47 -3.56
CA LEU A 183 -3.90 -20.65 -2.87
C LEU A 183 -3.63 -19.35 -3.61
N ASP A 184 -3.60 -19.40 -4.95
CA ASP A 184 -3.37 -18.25 -5.81
C ASP A 184 -4.47 -17.21 -5.61
N ASP A 185 -5.73 -17.64 -5.42
CA ASP A 185 -6.86 -16.75 -5.12
C ASP A 185 -6.81 -16.14 -3.72
N LYS A 186 -6.16 -16.82 -2.76
CA LYS A 186 -5.91 -16.28 -1.41
C LYS A 186 -4.79 -15.25 -1.38
N GLN A 187 -3.95 -15.16 -2.43
CA GLN A 187 -2.92 -14.12 -2.50
C GLN A 187 -3.55 -12.74 -2.69
N GLN A 188 -3.32 -11.88 -1.70
CA GLN A 188 -3.81 -10.52 -1.69
C GLN A 188 -2.68 -9.52 -1.97
N PRO A 189 -2.95 -8.42 -2.70
CA PRO A 189 -1.98 -7.35 -2.86
C PRO A 189 -1.57 -6.79 -1.50
N TYR A 190 -0.25 -6.67 -1.28
CA TYR A 190 0.28 -6.17 -0.01
C TYR A 190 -0.18 -4.75 0.27
N GLN A 191 -0.60 -4.57 1.52
CA GLN A 191 -0.97 -3.30 2.14
C GLN A 191 0.05 -3.04 3.25
N LYS A 192 0.78 -1.93 3.17
CA LYS A 192 1.55 -1.40 4.31
C LYS A 192 0.66 -0.43 5.06
#